data_AF-A0A2N5H528-F1
#
_entry.id   AF-A0A2N5H528-F1
#
_cell.length_a   1.000
_cell.length_b   1.000
_cell.length_c   1.000
_cell.angle_alpha   90.00
_cell.angle_beta   90.00
_cell.angle_gamma   90.00
#
_symmetry.space_group_name_H-M   'P 1'
#
loop_
_entity.id
_entity.type
_entity.pdbx_description
1 polymer ?
#
loop_
_entity_poly.entity_id
_entity_poly.type
_entity_poly.pdbx_seq_one_letter_code
_entity_poly.pdbx_strand_id
1 'polypeptide(L)' 'MYAIIKNQGSHFELQYKHDINSRVVSYAERASNPEWLKVSLTADWMECEKENVLWYAKIG' A
#
# COMPACT_ATOMS: atom_id res chain seq x y z
N MET A 1 -6.19 10.74 4.14
CA MET A 1 -5.45 9.52 4.53
C MET A 1 -4.69 8.98 3.31
N TYR A 2 -3.90 7.92 3.43
CA TYR A 2 -3.18 7.28 2.32
C TYR A 2 -3.39 5.76 2.38
N ALA A 3 -3.60 5.14 1.22
CA ALA A 3 -3.42 3.72 1.02
C ALA A 3 -2.06 3.51 0.37
N ILE A 4 -1.29 2.53 0.86
CA ILE A 4 0.01 2.19 0.31
C ILE A 4 0.10 0.70 0.08
N ILE A 5 0.73 0.30 -1.02
CA ILE A 5 1.05 -1.10 -1.29
C ILE A 5 2.55 -1.28 -1.08
N LYS A 6 2.91 -2.13 -0.12
CA LYS A 6 4.29 -2.41 0.25
C LYS A 6 4.74 -3.77 -0.26
N ASN A 7 6.04 -3.88 -0.55
CA ASN A 7 6.71 -5.15 -0.75
C ASN A 7 7.35 -5.61 0.56
N GLN A 8 7.01 -6.81 1.05
CA GLN A 8 7.58 -7.43 2.25
C GLN A 8 8.49 -8.63 1.91
N GLY A 9 9.00 -8.69 0.67
CA GLY A 9 9.87 -9.74 0.16
C GLY A 9 9.10 -10.98 -0.30
N SER A 10 8.29 -11.58 0.56
CA SER A 10 7.52 -12.81 0.25
C SER A 10 6.05 -12.57 -0.09
N HIS A 11 5.54 -11.37 0.18
CA HIS A 11 4.15 -10.98 -0.03
C HIS A 11 4.04 -9.46 -0.12
N PHE A 12 2.85 -8.99 -0.50
CA PHE A 12 2.50 -7.59 -0.60
C PHE A 12 1.47 -7.23 0.45
N GLU A 13 1.52 -5.99 0.93
CA GLU A 13 0.63 -5.48 1.96
C GLU A 13 -0.04 -4.18 1.52
N LEU A 14 -1.37 -4.12 1.57
CA LEU A 14 -2.14 -2.89 1.49
C LEU A 14 -2.32 -2.32 2.90
N GLN A 15 -1.81 -1.12 3.12
CA GLN A 15 -1.81 -0.46 4.43
C GLN A 15 -2.47 0.92 4.35
N TYR A 16 -3.26 1.26 5.36
CA TYR A 16 -3.92 2.56 5.49
C TYR A 16 -3.17 3.43 6.52
N LYS A 17 -2.65 4.59 6.10
CA LYS A 17 -1.81 5.46 6.93
C LYS A 17 -2.22 6.92 6.85
N HIS A 18 -1.96 7.69 7.91
CA HIS A 18 -2.07 9.15 7.87
C HIS A 18 -0.92 9.81 7.10
N ASP A 19 0.28 9.21 7.18
CA ASP A 19 1.49 9.65 6.49
C ASP A 19 2.21 8.44 5.90
N ILE A 20 2.74 8.58 4.68
CA ILE A 20 3.44 7.51 3.95
C ILE A 20 4.66 6.96 4.71
N ASN A 21 5.31 7.79 5.55
CA ASN A 21 6.48 7.47 6.34
C ASN A 21 6.14 6.83 7.71
N SER A 22 4.85 6.69 8.06
CA SER A 22 4.47 6.11 9.36
C SER A 22 4.86 4.63 9.45
N ARG A 23 5.43 4.22 10.59
CA ARG A 23 6.18 2.96 10.70
C ARG A 23 5.31 1.70 10.75
N VAL A 24 4.07 1.75 11.26
CA VAL A 24 3.25 0.54 11.45
C VAL A 24 1.75 0.86 11.35
N VAL A 25 0.99 -0.04 10.72
CA VAL A 25 -0.48 -0.05 10.76
C VAL A 25 -0.96 -1.25 11.58
N SER A 26 -2.08 -1.10 12.28
CA SER A 26 -2.68 -2.17 13.09
C SER A 26 -3.29 -3.29 12.23
N TYR A 27 -3.60 -3.00 10.97
CA TYR A 27 -4.20 -3.93 10.02
C TYR A 27 -3.63 -3.70 8.62
N ALA A 28 -3.30 -4.78 7.92
CA ALA A 28 -2.85 -4.77 6.54
C ALA A 28 -3.48 -5.95 5.80
N GLU A 29 -4.06 -5.68 4.63
CA GLU A 29 -4.51 -6.74 3.73
C GLU A 29 -3.30 -7.31 2.98
N ARG A 30 -3.26 -8.63 2.81
CA ARG A 30 -2.09 -9.34 2.25
C ARG A 30 -2.45 -10.09 0.98
N ALA A 31 -1.57 -10.02 0.00
CA ALA A 31 -1.69 -10.82 -1.22
C ALA A 31 -0.31 -11.26 -1.73
N SER A 32 -0.28 -12.32 -2.54
CA SER A 32 0.91 -12.76 -3.27
C SER A 32 1.13 -11.99 -4.59
N ASN A 33 0.16 -11.17 -5.01
CA ASN A 33 0.22 -10.34 -6.20
C ASN A 33 -0.25 -8.92 -5.85
N PRO A 34 0.54 -7.85 -6.11
CA PRO A 34 0.16 -6.50 -5.73
C PRO A 34 -0.98 -5.94 -6.59
N GLU A 35 -1.21 -6.44 -7.80
CA GLU A 35 -2.33 -6.00 -8.63
C GLU A 35 -3.67 -6.40 -8.00
N TRP A 36 -3.71 -7.51 -7.25
CA TRP A 36 -4.90 -7.89 -6.48
C TRP A 36 -5.24 -6.87 -5.37
N LEU A 37 -4.23 -6.21 -4.81
CA LEU A 37 -4.41 -5.15 -3.83
C LEU A 37 -4.83 -3.82 -4.48
N LYS A 38 -4.42 -3.56 -5.73
CA LYS A 38 -4.87 -2.39 -6.48
C LYS A 38 -6.34 -2.49 -6.87
N VAL A 39 -6.82 -3.68 -7.24
CA VAL A 39 -8.22 -3.89 -7.62
C VAL A 39 -9.15 -4.01 -6.41
N SER A 40 -8.65 -4.35 -5.22
CA SER A 40 -9.47 -4.38 -4.00
C SER A 40 -9.88 -2.97 -3.54
N LEU A 41 -9.17 -1.93 -3.98
CA LEU A 41 -9.44 -0.54 -3.65
C LEU A 41 -9.43 0.34 -4.91
N THR A 42 -10.61 0.79 -5.33
CA THR A 42 -10.76 1.78 -6.41
C THR A 42 -10.15 3.11 -5.99
N ALA A 43 -8.94 3.42 -6.47
CA ALA A 43 -8.22 4.64 -6.16
C ALA A 43 -7.27 5.04 -7.30
N ASP A 44 -6.87 6.32 -7.32
CA ASP A 44 -5.87 6.83 -8.26
C ASP A 44 -4.46 6.49 -7.76
N TRP A 45 -4.02 5.30 -8.09
CA TRP A 45 -2.70 4.78 -7.69
C TRP A 45 -1.56 5.50 -8.41
N MET A 46 -0.57 5.92 -7.63
CA MET A 46 0.68 6.53 -8.08
C MET A 46 1.85 5.65 -7.69
N GLU A 47 2.84 5.52 -8.57
CA GLU A 47 4.09 4.80 -8.28
C GLU A 47 4.92 5.54 -7.23
N CYS A 48 5.60 4.79 -6.36
CA CYS A 48 6.47 5.33 -5.33
C CYS A 48 7.90 4.83 -5.51
N GLU A 49 8.87 5.74 -5.46
CA GLU A 49 10.30 5.38 -5.51
C GLU A 49 10.90 5.14 -4.12
N LYS A 50 10.10 5.22 -3.04
CA LYS A 50 10.57 5.00 -1.67
C LYS A 50 10.75 3.53 -1.38
N GLU A 51 11.76 3.21 -0.55
CA GLU A 51 12.07 1.83 -0.17
C GLU A 51 10.83 1.07 0.33
N ASN A 52 10.58 -0.07 -0.32
CA ASN A 52 9.51 -1.04 0.00
C ASN A 52 8.08 -0.52 -0.16
N VAL A 53 7.85 0.64 -0.79
CA VAL A 53 6.51 1.10 -1.22
C VAL A 53 6.47 1.05 -2.74
N LEU A 54 5.55 0.28 -3.30
CA LEU A 54 5.39 0.15 -4.74
C LEU A 54 4.43 1.21 -5.29
N TRP A 55 3.27 1.34 -4.64
CA TRP A 55 2.24 2.30 -5.01
C TRP A 55 1.67 2.99 -3.78
N TYR A 56 1.14 4.19 -3.98
CA TYR A 56 0.34 4.90 -3.00
C TYR A 56 -0.86 5.57 -3.68
N ALA A 57 -1.94 5.73 -2.92
CA ALA A 57 -3.10 6.50 -3.33
C ALA A 57 -3.54 7.40 -2.17
N LYS A 58 -3.95 8.63 -2.50
CA LYS A 58 -4.58 9.52 -1.53
C LYS A 58 -6.07 9.16 -1.44
N ILE A 59 -6.49 8.77 -0.25
CA ILE A 59 -7.87 8.40 0.06
C ILE A 59 -8.30 9.25 1.24
N GLY A 60 -9.41 10.00 1.11
CA GLY A 60 -10.04 10.85 2.16
C GLY A 60 -9.14 11.22 3.34
#